data_AF-U2HP17-F1
#
_entry.id   AF-U2HP17-F1
#
_cell.length_a   1.000
_cell.length_b   1.000
_cell.length_c   1.000
_cell.angle_alpha   90.00
_cell.angle_beta   90.00
_cell.angle_gamma   90.00
#
_symmetry.space_group_name_H-M   'P 1'
#
loop_
_entity.id
_entity.type
_entity.pdbx_description
1 polymer ?
#
loop_
_entity_poly.entity_id
_entity_poly.type
_entity_poly.pdbx_seq_one_letter_code
_entity_poly.pdbx_strand_id
1 'polypeptide(L)'
;MQHIIFSRKPLFIMNMHKSISTLILTFFGLIMLTSCDRNNIGEWEITDLSQDTLLTASTTAKSVAVILLKVKGYADDSIKVHGIRIPGGPIDIDIRSDWYDQEVKVGFDPYKATKGYLRIQYHVPSAY
;
A
#
# COMPACT_ATOMS: atom_id res chain seq x y z
N MET A 1 33.71 -61.13 -46.80
CA MET A 1 33.59 -59.77 -47.36
C MET A 1 32.18 -59.28 -47.08
N GLN A 2 32.03 -57.99 -46.74
CA GLN A 2 30.83 -57.26 -46.26
C GLN A 2 30.63 -57.22 -44.73
N HIS A 3 31.20 -56.19 -44.12
CA HIS A 3 30.74 -55.60 -42.86
C HIS A 3 29.89 -54.38 -43.19
N ILE A 4 28.66 -54.32 -42.70
CA ILE A 4 27.91 -53.07 -42.53
C ILE A 4 27.09 -53.19 -41.24
N ILE A 5 27.44 -52.44 -40.19
CA ILE A 5 26.46 -52.01 -39.16
C ILE A 5 26.71 -50.55 -38.77
N PHE A 6 25.79 -49.73 -39.27
CA PHE A 6 25.19 -48.48 -38.82
C PHE A 6 25.70 -47.75 -37.55
N SER A 7 26.12 -46.50 -37.78
CA SER A 7 26.21 -45.43 -36.77
C SER A 7 24.83 -44.78 -36.55
N ARG A 8 24.30 -44.83 -35.32
CA ARG A 8 23.14 -44.02 -34.90
C ARG A 8 23.63 -42.79 -34.15
N LYS A 9 23.37 -41.60 -34.70
CA LYS A 9 23.44 -40.33 -33.94
C LYS A 9 22.24 -40.25 -32.97
N PRO A 10 22.39 -39.74 -31.74
CA PRO A 10 21.29 -39.65 -30.79
C PRO A 10 20.34 -38.49 -31.13
N LEU A 11 19.09 -38.86 -31.40
CA LEU A 11 17.94 -38.02 -31.66
C LEU A 11 17.39 -37.41 -30.35
N PHE A 12 18.21 -36.69 -29.58
CA PHE A 12 17.83 -36.22 -28.23
C PHE A 12 17.76 -34.69 -28.07
N ILE A 13 18.11 -33.91 -29.09
CA ILE A 13 18.25 -32.45 -28.96
C ILE A 13 16.97 -31.67 -29.33
N MET A 14 16.01 -32.29 -30.03
CA MET A 14 14.90 -31.53 -30.63
C MET A 14 13.68 -31.23 -29.74
N ASN A 15 13.56 -31.81 -28.53
CA ASN A 15 12.39 -31.58 -27.66
C ASN A 15 12.65 -30.67 -26.45
N MET A 16 13.91 -30.34 -26.14
CA MET A 16 14.24 -29.54 -24.95
C MET A 16 13.96 -28.03 -25.16
N HIS A 17 14.06 -27.55 -26.40
CA HIS A 17 13.84 -26.13 -26.74
C HIS A 17 12.37 -25.70 -26.69
N LYS A 18 11.43 -26.60 -27.01
CA LYS A 18 9.99 -26.28 -27.01
C LYS A 18 9.43 -26.16 -25.59
N SER A 19 9.85 -27.04 -24.68
CA SER A 19 9.40 -27.04 -23.28
C SER A 19 9.88 -25.80 -22.51
N ILE A 20 11.13 -25.37 -22.74
CA ILE A 20 11.70 -24.15 -22.13
C ILE A 20 10.99 -22.89 -22.63
N SER A 21 10.67 -22.83 -23.92
CA SER A 21 9.95 -21.70 -24.52
C SER A 21 8.54 -21.54 -23.96
N THR A 22 7.82 -22.64 -23.70
CA THR A 22 6.48 -22.59 -23.11
C THR A 22 6.53 -22.13 -21.64
N LEU A 23 7.54 -22.59 -20.88
CA LEU A 23 7.72 -22.22 -19.47
C LEU A 23 8.01 -20.72 -19.27
N ILE A 24 8.83 -20.13 -20.14
CA ILE A 24 9.19 -18.70 -20.13
C ILE A 24 7.96 -17.83 -20.46
N LEU A 25 7.12 -18.27 -21.40
CA LEU A 25 5.90 -17.54 -21.77
C LEU A 25 4.86 -17.52 -20.63
N THR A 26 4.72 -18.64 -19.91
CA THR A 26 3.86 -18.71 -18.71
C THR A 26 4.40 -17.87 -17.55
N PHE A 27 5.72 -17.78 -17.38
CA PHE A 27 6.33 -16.96 -16.32
C PHE A 27 6.09 -15.45 -16.58
N PHE A 28 6.19 -14.98 -17.82
CA PHE A 28 5.88 -13.59 -18.17
C PHE A 28 4.40 -13.24 -18.03
N GLY A 29 3.50 -14.20 -18.29
CA GLY A 29 2.05 -13.99 -18.10
C GLY A 29 1.64 -13.76 -16.65
N LEU A 30 2.38 -14.34 -15.68
CA LEU A 30 2.07 -14.23 -14.25
C LEU A 30 2.44 -12.86 -13.66
N ILE A 31 3.43 -12.17 -14.24
CA ILE A 31 3.96 -10.89 -13.74
C ILE A 31 3.01 -9.72 -14.08
N MET A 32 2.15 -9.87 -15.09
CA MET A 32 1.23 -8.82 -15.55
C MET A 32 -0.06 -8.68 -14.71
N LEU A 33 -0.26 -9.50 -13.69
CA LEU A 33 -1.50 -9.49 -12.87
C LEU A 33 -1.39 -8.72 -11.55
N THR A 34 -0.27 -8.05 -11.26
CA THR A 34 -0.10 -7.35 -9.98
C THR A 34 0.05 -5.83 -10.15
N SER A 35 -1.00 -5.16 -10.66
CA SER A 35 -1.15 -3.72 -10.45
C SER A 35 -2.40 -3.49 -9.61
N CYS A 36 -2.27 -3.64 -8.29
CA CYS A 36 -3.28 -3.13 -7.36
C CYS A 36 -3.14 -1.62 -7.30
N ASP A 37 -4.10 -0.90 -7.86
CA ASP A 37 -4.21 0.55 -7.74
C ASP A 37 -4.57 0.89 -6.27
N ARG A 38 -3.58 1.36 -5.49
CA ARG A 38 -3.75 1.76 -4.07
C ARG A 38 -3.87 3.27 -3.91
N ASN A 39 -4.18 4.01 -4.97
CA ASN A 39 -4.07 5.48 -4.99
C ASN A 39 -5.01 6.23 -4.02
N ASN A 40 -5.88 5.54 -3.27
CA ASN A 40 -6.81 6.17 -2.32
C ASN A 40 -6.70 5.61 -0.89
N ILE A 41 -5.68 4.79 -0.62
CA ILE A 41 -5.44 4.19 0.68
C ILE A 41 -3.96 4.37 1.04
N GLY A 42 -3.68 4.79 2.26
CA GLY A 42 -2.31 4.85 2.75
C GLY A 42 -2.24 4.97 4.27
N GLU A 43 -1.02 5.09 4.77
CA GLU A 43 -0.72 5.15 6.19
C GLU A 43 0.39 6.16 6.44
N TRP A 44 0.25 6.95 7.51
CA TRP A 44 1.33 7.75 8.07
C TRP A 44 1.68 7.23 9.46
N GLU A 45 2.97 7.22 9.78
CA GLU A 45 3.46 6.97 11.13
C GLU A 45 4.02 8.27 11.71
N ILE A 46 3.57 8.64 12.92
CA ILE A 46 4.13 9.75 13.70
C ILE A 46 4.81 9.16 14.92
N THR A 47 6.13 9.20 14.95
CA THR A 47 6.95 8.70 16.06
C THR A 47 7.39 9.80 17.03
N ASP A 48 7.30 11.06 16.62
CA ASP A 48 7.56 12.24 17.45
C ASP A 48 6.26 13.03 17.64
N LEU A 49 5.65 12.90 18.82
CA LEU A 49 4.41 13.60 19.18
C LEU A 49 4.68 14.96 19.84
N SER A 50 5.87 15.54 19.70
CA SER A 50 6.18 16.86 20.28
C SER A 50 5.96 18.03 19.33
N GLN A 51 5.68 17.77 18.05
CA GLN A 51 5.61 18.79 17.01
C GLN A 51 4.33 18.69 16.17
N ASP A 52 3.77 19.86 15.84
CA ASP A 52 2.70 19.97 14.85
C ASP A 52 3.17 19.39 13.51
N THR A 53 2.34 18.56 12.89
CA THR A 53 2.69 17.90 11.62
C THR A 53 1.52 18.00 10.66
N LEU A 54 1.79 18.41 9.41
CA LEU A 54 0.82 18.35 8.33
C LEU A 54 1.14 17.12 7.46
N LEU A 55 0.23 16.16 7.46
CA LEU A 55 0.33 14.94 6.66
C LEU A 55 -0.41 15.14 5.34
N THR A 56 0.26 14.86 4.22
CA THR A 56 -0.32 15.00 2.89
C THR A 56 -0.24 13.71 2.07
N ALA A 57 -1.24 13.47 1.23
CA ALA A 57 -1.23 12.39 0.24
C ALA A 57 -2.09 12.75 -0.97
N SER A 58 -1.66 12.37 -2.17
CA SER A 58 -2.47 12.53 -3.38
C SER A 58 -3.46 11.39 -3.52
N THR A 59 -4.69 11.71 -3.95
CA THR A 59 -5.76 10.75 -4.23
C THR A 59 -6.26 10.91 -5.67
N THR A 60 -6.70 9.79 -6.27
CA THR A 60 -7.33 9.80 -7.60
C THR A 60 -8.84 9.98 -7.55
N ALA A 61 -9.43 10.13 -6.36
CA ALA A 61 -10.87 10.33 -6.19
C ALA A 61 -11.34 11.63 -6.85
N LYS A 62 -12.39 11.54 -7.67
CA LYS A 62 -12.95 12.67 -8.43
C LYS A 62 -14.08 13.35 -7.66
N SER A 63 -13.73 14.33 -6.84
CA SER A 63 -14.61 15.25 -6.09
C SER A 63 -15.55 14.62 -5.05
N VAL A 64 -16.03 15.45 -4.11
CA VAL A 64 -16.97 15.15 -3.00
C VAL A 64 -16.86 13.70 -2.50
N ALA A 65 -15.83 13.46 -1.70
CA ALA A 65 -15.62 12.18 -1.05
C ALA A 65 -15.70 12.33 0.47
N VAL A 66 -15.81 11.19 1.14
CA VAL A 66 -15.56 11.11 2.58
C VAL A 66 -14.12 10.65 2.75
N ILE A 67 -13.37 11.24 3.66
CA ILE A 67 -12.14 10.63 4.16
C ILE A 67 -12.45 9.83 5.43
N LEU A 68 -11.98 8.58 5.43
CA LEU A 68 -12.00 7.70 6.59
C LEU A 68 -10.57 7.65 7.14
N LEU A 69 -10.39 8.09 8.38
CA LEU A 69 -9.12 8.00 9.09
C LEU A 69 -9.24 6.98 10.21
N LYS A 70 -8.34 6.00 10.24
CA LYS A 70 -8.19 5.10 11.39
C LYS A 70 -6.91 5.47 12.13
N VAL A 71 -7.07 5.95 13.35
CA VAL A 71 -5.98 6.40 14.22
C VAL A 71 -5.75 5.33 15.27
N LYS A 72 -4.54 4.77 15.31
CA LYS A 72 -4.11 3.78 16.31
C LYS A 72 -2.80 4.17 16.95
N GLY A 73 -2.61 3.82 18.22
CA GLY A 73 -1.32 3.93 18.88
C GLY A 73 -1.43 4.27 20.36
N TYR A 74 -0.51 5.10 20.83
CA TYR A 74 -0.48 5.56 22.21
C TYR A 74 0.02 7.00 22.27
N ALA A 75 -0.59 7.82 23.12
CA ALA A 75 -0.09 9.15 23.48
C ALA A 75 -0.04 9.30 25.01
N ASP A 76 0.95 10.00 25.54
CA ASP A 76 1.06 10.25 26.99
C ASP A 76 0.01 11.24 27.52
N ASP A 77 -0.49 12.14 26.69
CA ASP A 77 -1.60 13.05 26.98
C ASP A 77 -2.49 13.19 25.71
N SER A 78 -3.49 14.04 25.80
CA SER A 78 -4.40 14.39 24.71
C SER A 78 -3.68 15.00 23.51
N ILE A 79 -4.15 14.61 22.33
CA ILE A 79 -3.70 15.05 21.00
C ILE A 79 -4.90 15.58 20.20
N LYS A 80 -4.63 16.14 19.02
CA LYS A 80 -5.65 16.46 18.02
C LYS A 80 -5.24 15.92 16.64
N VAL A 81 -6.14 15.18 16.01
CA VAL A 81 -5.98 14.68 14.64
C VAL A 81 -7.15 15.20 13.81
N HIS A 82 -6.84 15.88 12.72
CA HIS A 82 -7.83 16.45 11.79
C HIS A 82 -8.88 17.33 12.50
N GLY A 83 -8.44 18.18 13.43
CA GLY A 83 -9.35 19.03 14.22
C GLY A 83 -10.02 18.32 15.41
N ILE A 84 -10.01 16.99 15.46
CA ILE A 84 -10.68 16.20 16.50
C ILE A 84 -9.73 15.94 17.67
N ARG A 85 -10.16 16.30 18.88
CA ARG A 85 -9.40 16.06 20.11
C ARG A 85 -9.59 14.63 20.60
N ILE A 86 -8.48 13.96 20.92
CA ILE A 86 -8.43 12.56 21.36
C ILE A 86 -7.77 12.54 22.75
N PRO A 87 -8.34 11.85 23.76
CA PRO A 87 -7.67 11.70 25.06
C PRO A 87 -6.39 10.86 24.93
N GLY A 88 -5.44 11.10 25.83
CA GLY A 88 -4.23 10.28 25.93
C GLY A 88 -4.50 8.85 26.40
N GLY A 89 -3.46 8.03 26.35
CA GLY A 89 -3.51 6.59 26.58
C GLY A 89 -3.51 5.79 25.27
N PRO A 90 -3.95 4.53 25.30
CA PRO A 90 -4.14 3.72 24.10
C PRO A 90 -5.24 4.33 23.21
N ILE A 91 -4.94 4.46 21.92
CA ILE A 91 -5.82 5.07 20.93
C ILE A 91 -6.17 4.02 19.87
N ASP A 92 -7.47 3.86 19.60
CA ASP A 92 -8.03 3.12 18.47
C ASP A 92 -9.37 3.77 18.12
N ILE A 93 -9.35 4.71 17.19
CA ILE A 93 -10.54 5.46 16.78
C ILE A 93 -10.64 5.57 15.26
N ASP A 94 -11.88 5.68 14.78
CA ASP A 94 -12.18 5.98 13.39
C ASP A 94 -12.80 7.39 13.29
N ILE A 95 -12.25 8.23 12.43
CA ILE A 95 -12.73 9.58 12.13
C ILE A 95 -13.27 9.60 10.71
N ARG A 96 -14.50 10.11 10.55
CA ARG A 96 -15.13 10.32 9.25
C ARG A 96 -15.28 11.82 9.03
N SER A 97 -14.71 12.32 7.94
CA SER A 97 -14.79 13.74 7.56
C SER A 97 -15.17 13.87 6.10
N ASP A 98 -15.89 14.91 5.76
CA ASP A 98 -16.08 15.28 4.36
C ASP A 98 -14.74 15.77 3.78
N TRP A 99 -14.52 15.49 2.49
CA TRP A 99 -13.29 15.79 1.77
C TRP A 99 -13.57 16.14 0.30
N TYR A 100 -13.01 17.25 -0.19
CA TYR A 100 -13.36 17.79 -1.51
C TYR A 100 -12.16 18.00 -2.45
N ASP A 101 -10.95 17.73 -1.98
CA ASP A 101 -9.70 18.00 -2.70
C ASP A 101 -9.02 16.71 -3.19
N GLN A 102 -8.21 16.82 -4.24
CA GLN A 102 -7.39 15.71 -4.75
C GLN A 102 -6.14 15.42 -3.90
N GLU A 103 -5.81 16.31 -2.97
CA GLU A 103 -4.69 16.16 -2.05
C GLU A 103 -5.24 16.08 -0.65
N VAL A 104 -5.25 14.90 -0.03
CA VAL A 104 -5.61 14.71 1.37
C VAL A 104 -4.67 15.50 2.26
N LYS A 105 -5.22 16.28 3.21
CA LYS A 105 -4.46 17.00 4.23
C LYS A 105 -5.01 16.68 5.60
N VAL A 106 -4.18 16.08 6.44
CA VAL A 106 -4.52 15.73 7.83
C VAL A 106 -3.56 16.46 8.76
N GLY A 107 -4.09 17.36 9.58
CA GLY A 107 -3.31 18.04 10.61
C GLY A 107 -3.18 17.18 11.86
N PHE A 108 -1.97 17.07 12.38
CA PHE A 108 -1.65 16.57 13.71
C PHE A 108 -1.18 17.74 14.59
N ASP A 109 -1.78 17.86 15.76
CA ASP A 109 -1.44 18.82 16.81
C ASP A 109 -1.23 18.02 18.10
N PRO A 110 -0.03 18.09 18.71
CA PRO A 110 0.32 17.31 19.88
C PRO A 110 -0.46 17.75 21.11
N TYR A 111 -1.02 18.97 21.12
CA TYR A 111 -1.77 19.61 22.18
C TYR A 111 -1.03 19.61 23.53
N LYS A 112 -1.08 18.51 24.29
CA LYS A 112 -0.32 18.32 25.54
C LYS A 112 0.61 17.11 25.51
N ALA A 113 0.46 16.23 24.53
CA ALA A 113 1.31 15.06 24.39
C ALA A 113 2.75 15.46 24.05
N THR A 114 3.69 14.67 24.54
CA THR A 114 5.11 14.80 24.20
C THR A 114 5.74 13.46 23.83
N LYS A 115 5.07 12.35 24.16
CA LYS A 115 5.58 10.99 23.96
C LYS A 115 4.49 10.10 23.41
N GLY A 116 4.88 9.19 22.55
CA GLY A 116 4.00 8.17 22.03
C GLY A 116 4.32 7.84 20.59
N TYR A 117 3.37 7.16 19.95
CA TYR A 117 3.42 6.84 18.54
C TYR A 117 2.00 6.77 17.99
N LEU A 118 1.81 7.19 16.76
CA LEU A 118 0.54 7.10 16.07
C LEU A 118 0.71 6.49 14.69
N ARG A 119 -0.25 5.66 14.31
CA ARG A 119 -0.50 5.20 12.94
C ARG A 119 -1.82 5.76 12.49
N ILE A 120 -1.81 6.52 11.41
CA ILE A 120 -2.99 7.12 10.82
C ILE A 120 -3.16 6.52 9.44
N GLN A 121 -4.11 5.61 9.30
CA GLN A 121 -4.50 5.07 8.00
C GLN A 121 -5.58 5.96 7.41
N TYR A 122 -5.48 6.28 6.12
CA TYR A 122 -6.53 6.97 5.39
C TYR A 122 -7.13 6.07 4.30
N HIS A 123 -8.42 6.26 4.05
CA HIS A 123 -9.11 5.72 2.90
C HIS A 123 -10.08 6.76 2.37
N VAL A 124 -9.94 7.11 1.09
CA VAL A 124 -10.88 7.96 0.35
C VAL A 124 -11.68 7.06 -0.59
N PRO A 125 -12.94 6.71 -0.28
CA PRO A 125 -13.75 5.92 -1.19
C PRO A 125 -13.91 6.67 -2.51
N SER A 126 -13.57 6.03 -3.62
CA SER A 126 -13.88 6.57 -4.94
C SER A 126 -15.39 6.44 -5.17
N ALA A 127 -16.09 7.55 -5.37
CA ALA A 127 -17.42 7.49 -5.98
C ALA A 127 -17.25 6.96 -7.41
N TYR A 128 -17.96 5.88 -7.73
CA TYR A 128 -17.99 5.25 -9.06
C TYR A 128 -18.58 6.19 -10.12
#